data_AF-A0A7X8GUI3-F1
#
_entry.id   AF-A0A7X8GUI3-F1
#
_cell.length_a   1.000
_cell.length_b   1.000
_cell.length_c   1.000
_cell.angle_alpha   90.00
_cell.angle_beta   90.00
_cell.angle_gamma   90.00
#
_symmetry.space_group_name_H-M   'P 1'
#
loop_
_entity.id
_entity.type
_entity.pdbx_description
1 polymer ?
#
loop_
_entity_poly.entity_id
_entity_poly.type
_entity_poly.pdbx_seq_one_letter_code
_entity_poly.pdbx_strand_id
1 'polypeptide(L)'
;EYSVIATLNLNGDYISDQLAAMVGGIGIAPGANINYNTGHAIFEATHGTAPDIVGTGRANPCSMLLSAVMMLEYMGWTEASSRITTALESLFEQGYGTSDLARFMDKGKALSTSDFSSKVIESL
;
A
#
# COMPACT_ATOMS: atom_id res chain seq x y z
N GLU A 1 13.96 14.45 -13.04
CA GLU A 1 13.18 15.44 -13.82
C GLU A 1 11.76 15.64 -13.30
N TYR A 2 11.14 14.63 -12.68
CA TYR A 2 9.75 14.71 -12.22
C TYR A 2 9.63 14.61 -10.69
N SER A 3 8.54 15.17 -10.13
CA SER A 3 8.18 15.10 -8.71
C SER A 3 6.66 15.01 -8.54
N VAL A 4 5.94 16.13 -8.54
CA VAL A 4 4.46 16.17 -8.50
C VAL A 4 3.90 16.21 -9.91
N ILE A 5 2.90 15.38 -10.20
CA ILE A 5 2.22 15.31 -11.49
C ILE A 5 0.77 15.75 -11.32
N ALA A 6 0.34 16.73 -12.12
CA ALA A 6 -1.06 17.14 -12.22
C ALA A 6 -1.56 16.79 -13.62
N THR A 7 -2.68 16.07 -13.70
CA THR A 7 -3.23 15.60 -14.98
C THR A 7 -4.75 15.43 -14.91
N LEU A 8 -5.37 15.14 -16.05
CA LEU A 8 -6.80 14.88 -16.18
C LEU A 8 -7.13 13.44 -15.76
N ASN A 9 -8.40 13.17 -15.44
CA ASN A 9 -8.88 11.90 -14.90
C ASN A 9 -8.35 10.67 -15.67
N LEU A 10 -8.64 10.55 -16.97
CA LEU A 10 -8.21 9.40 -17.79
C LEU A 10 -6.68 9.26 -17.88
N ASN A 11 -5.96 10.37 -17.96
CA ASN A 11 -4.50 10.32 -18.00
C ASN A 11 -3.94 9.93 -16.63
N GLY A 12 -4.60 10.34 -15.54
CA GLY A 12 -4.25 9.98 -14.18
C GLY A 12 -4.31 8.48 -13.98
N ASP A 13 -5.42 7.86 -14.38
CA ASP A 13 -5.64 6.42 -14.37
C ASP A 13 -4.48 5.65 -15.06
N TYR A 14 -4.16 6.01 -16.31
CA TYR A 14 -3.11 5.32 -17.06
C TYR A 14 -1.72 5.53 -16.45
N ILE A 15 -1.41 6.75 -16.00
CA ILE A 15 -0.08 7.07 -15.47
C ILE A 15 0.10 6.44 -14.08
N SER A 16 -0.92 6.44 -13.22
CA SER A 16 -0.81 5.86 -11.87
C SER A 16 -0.54 4.37 -11.93
N ASP A 17 -1.25 3.63 -12.80
CA ASP A 17 -1.05 2.19 -12.96
C ASP A 17 0.33 1.87 -13.55
N GLN A 18 0.75 2.64 -14.56
CA GLN A 18 2.07 2.49 -15.14
C GLN A 18 3.18 2.73 -14.09
N LEU A 19 3.05 3.77 -13.26
CA LEU A 19 4.01 4.08 -12.19
C LEU A 19 4.04 3.00 -11.13
N ALA A 20 2.87 2.53 -10.68
CA ALA A 20 2.77 1.44 -9.70
C ALA A 20 3.43 0.16 -10.23
N ALA A 21 3.22 -0.18 -11.50
CA ALA A 21 3.87 -1.34 -12.12
C ALA A 21 5.40 -1.17 -12.22
N MET A 22 5.90 0.01 -12.60
CA MET A 22 7.34 0.27 -12.76
C MET A 22 8.14 0.11 -11.46
N VAL A 23 7.55 0.45 -10.32
CA VAL A 23 8.18 0.26 -9.00
C VAL A 23 7.91 -1.13 -8.39
N GLY A 24 7.24 -2.03 -9.12
CA GLY A 24 6.81 -3.34 -8.61
C GLY A 24 5.70 -3.27 -7.56
N GLY A 25 5.03 -2.11 -7.46
CA GLY A 25 4.06 -1.78 -6.42
C GLY A 25 2.60 -1.99 -6.77
N ILE A 26 2.27 -2.70 -7.86
CA ILE A 26 0.88 -2.85 -8.35
C ILE A 26 -0.10 -3.41 -7.30
N GLY A 27 0.38 -4.25 -6.38
CA GLY A 27 -0.42 -4.82 -5.29
C GLY A 27 -0.43 -4.00 -4.00
N ILE A 28 0.35 -2.92 -3.93
CA ILE A 28 0.57 -2.14 -2.70
C ILE A 28 0.39 -0.63 -2.87
N ALA A 29 0.07 -0.15 -4.08
CA ALA A 29 -0.11 1.28 -4.32
C ALA A 29 -1.25 1.84 -3.45
N PRO A 30 -1.03 2.92 -2.70
CA PRO A 30 -2.09 3.57 -1.93
C PRO A 30 -2.91 4.54 -2.79
N GLY A 31 -4.09 4.92 -2.31
CA GLY A 31 -5.01 5.81 -3.01
C GLY A 31 -5.88 6.63 -2.07
N ALA A 32 -6.16 7.87 -2.48
CA ALA A 32 -7.04 8.79 -1.78
C ALA A 32 -7.84 9.67 -2.73
N ASN A 33 -9.12 9.86 -2.41
CA ASN A 33 -10.04 10.78 -3.08
C ASN A 33 -10.40 11.90 -2.10
N ILE A 34 -9.92 13.11 -2.37
CA ILE A 34 -9.97 14.21 -1.39
C ILE A 34 -10.67 15.43 -1.99
N ASN A 35 -11.67 15.95 -1.26
CA ASN A 35 -12.22 17.27 -1.50
C ASN A 35 -11.64 18.26 -0.47
N TYR A 36 -10.53 18.89 -0.84
CA TYR A 36 -9.80 19.84 0.01
C TYR A 36 -10.63 21.09 0.42
N ASN A 37 -11.69 21.44 -0.31
CA ASN A 37 -12.54 22.59 0.04
C ASN A 37 -13.48 22.29 1.21
N THR A 38 -13.89 21.03 1.36
CA THR A 38 -14.87 20.62 2.39
C THR A 38 -14.23 19.81 3.52
N GLY A 39 -13.00 19.34 3.34
CA GLY A 39 -12.31 18.47 4.28
C GLY A 39 -12.71 16.99 4.18
N HIS A 40 -13.63 16.60 3.28
CA HIS A 40 -14.00 15.20 3.09
C HIS A 40 -12.92 14.44 2.30
N ALA A 41 -12.60 13.22 2.76
CA ALA A 41 -11.64 12.33 2.11
C ALA A 41 -12.10 10.88 2.22
N ILE A 42 -11.79 10.08 1.19
CA ILE A 42 -11.94 8.62 1.16
C ILE A 42 -10.58 8.03 0.81
N PHE A 43 -10.11 7.09 1.62
CA PHE A 43 -8.86 6.37 1.41
C PHE A 43 -9.21 4.93 1.08
N GLU A 44 -8.61 4.37 0.02
CA GLU A 44 -9.05 3.09 -0.54
C GLU A 44 -7.88 2.22 -0.99
N ALA A 45 -8.11 0.91 -1.03
CA ALA A 45 -7.22 0.03 -1.79
C ALA A 45 -7.40 0.28 -3.29
N THR A 46 -6.30 0.30 -4.03
CA THR A 46 -6.30 0.61 -5.47
C THR A 46 -6.37 -0.65 -6.34
N HIS A 47 -6.12 -1.83 -5.77
CA HIS A 47 -6.23 -3.09 -6.48
C HIS A 47 -7.70 -3.57 -6.57
N GLY A 48 -7.95 -4.46 -7.54
CA GLY A 48 -9.25 -5.13 -7.68
C GLY A 48 -9.58 -6.10 -6.53
N THR A 49 -10.75 -6.73 -6.61
CA THR A 49 -11.30 -7.58 -5.55
C THR A 49 -10.67 -8.98 -5.44
N ALA A 50 -9.96 -9.43 -6.47
CA ALA A 50 -9.34 -10.76 -6.58
C ALA A 50 -10.25 -11.91 -6.07
N PRO A 51 -11.38 -12.19 -6.76
CA PRO A 51 -12.41 -13.12 -6.28
C PRO A 51 -11.91 -14.55 -6.05
N ASP A 52 -10.88 -14.96 -6.78
CA ASP A 52 -10.27 -16.28 -6.76
C ASP A 52 -9.49 -16.60 -5.48
N ILE A 53 -9.11 -15.58 -4.69
CA ILE A 53 -8.36 -15.73 -3.44
C ILE A 53 -9.16 -15.36 -2.19
N VAL A 54 -10.46 -15.09 -2.31
CA VAL A 54 -11.33 -14.75 -1.18
C VAL A 54 -11.29 -15.87 -0.13
N GLY A 55 -11.10 -15.50 1.14
CA GLY A 55 -11.06 -16.45 2.27
C GLY A 55 -9.79 -17.31 2.33
N THR A 56 -8.84 -17.16 1.40
CA THR A 56 -7.60 -17.96 1.40
C THR A 56 -6.50 -17.40 2.30
N GLY A 57 -6.64 -16.15 2.76
CA GLY A 57 -5.59 -15.46 3.52
C GLY A 57 -4.34 -15.14 2.71
N ARG A 58 -4.43 -15.06 1.38
CA ARG A 58 -3.29 -14.81 0.47
C ARG A 58 -3.17 -13.37 -0.02
N ALA A 59 -4.18 -12.54 0.21
CA ALA A 59 -4.20 -11.15 -0.25
C ALA A 59 -3.14 -10.30 0.46
N ASN A 60 -2.53 -9.37 -0.27
CA ASN A 60 -1.58 -8.42 0.28
C ASN A 60 -2.34 -7.24 0.92
N PRO A 61 -2.20 -6.98 2.24
CA PRO A 61 -2.93 -5.89 2.89
C PRO A 61 -2.31 -4.50 2.67
N CYS A 62 -1.13 -4.41 2.05
CA CYS A 62 -0.34 -3.19 2.03
C CYS A 62 -0.99 -2.01 1.31
N SER A 63 -1.75 -2.22 0.23
CA SER A 63 -2.46 -1.12 -0.43
C SER A 63 -3.41 -0.42 0.53
N MET A 64 -4.22 -1.19 1.26
CA MET A 64 -5.11 -0.63 2.29
C MET A 64 -4.35 0.00 3.46
N LEU A 65 -3.26 -0.63 3.93
CA LEU A 65 -2.44 -0.10 5.01
C LEU A 65 -1.78 1.24 4.63
N LEU A 66 -1.21 1.34 3.43
CA LEU A 66 -0.57 2.57 2.95
C LEU A 66 -1.61 3.66 2.63
N SER A 67 -2.82 3.31 2.21
CA SER A 67 -3.94 4.26 2.15
C SER A 67 -4.35 4.76 3.54
N ALA A 68 -4.29 3.91 4.57
CA ALA A 68 -4.47 4.32 5.96
C ALA A 68 -3.31 5.20 6.47
N VAL A 69 -2.08 5.01 5.98
CA VAL A 69 -0.96 5.93 6.23
C VAL A 69 -1.30 7.33 5.70
N MET A 70 -1.78 7.44 4.45
CA MET A 70 -2.25 8.72 3.89
C MET A 70 -3.39 9.32 4.73
N MET A 71 -4.29 8.50 5.25
CA MET A 71 -5.38 8.95 6.12
C MET A 71 -4.86 9.55 7.44
N LEU A 72 -3.90 8.87 8.08
CA LEU A 72 -3.28 9.36 9.32
C LEU A 72 -2.56 10.69 9.09
N GLU A 73 -1.85 10.83 7.97
CA GLU A 73 -1.20 12.09 7.58
C GLU A 73 -2.22 13.20 7.34
N TYR A 74 -3.33 12.89 6.66
CA TYR A 74 -4.43 13.83 6.44
C TYR A 74 -5.06 14.32 7.75
N MET A 75 -5.11 13.46 8.78
CA MET A 75 -5.56 13.78 10.14
C MET A 75 -4.50 14.51 10.99
N GLY A 76 -3.27 14.68 10.48
CA GLY A 76 -2.14 15.28 11.19
C GLY A 76 -1.43 14.32 12.16
N TRP A 77 -1.69 13.01 12.09
CA TRP A 77 -1.12 11.98 12.96
C TRP A 77 0.16 11.38 12.35
N THR A 78 1.16 12.25 12.14
CA THR A 78 2.39 11.92 11.41
C THR A 78 3.30 10.93 12.14
N GLU A 79 3.28 10.90 13.48
CA GLU A 79 4.03 9.89 14.24
C GLU A 79 3.49 8.48 13.95
N ALA A 80 2.17 8.32 13.96
CA ALA A 80 1.53 7.03 13.70
C ALA A 80 1.75 6.58 12.25
N SER A 81 1.65 7.49 11.28
CA SER A 81 1.89 7.17 9.87
C SER A 81 3.35 6.73 9.64
N SER A 82 4.31 7.45 10.23
CA SER A 82 5.74 7.15 10.11
C SER A 82 6.12 5.79 10.71
N ARG A 83 5.51 5.39 11.83
CA ARG A 83 5.76 4.06 12.42
C ARG A 83 5.34 2.93 11.48
N ILE A 84 4.19 3.06 10.82
CA ILE A 84 3.71 2.04 9.87
C ILE A 84 4.63 1.96 8.66
N THR A 85 5.01 3.09 8.07
CA THR A 85 5.92 3.13 6.91
C THR A 85 7.28 2.50 7.27
N THR A 86 7.87 2.91 8.39
CA THR A 86 9.15 2.37 8.87
C THR A 86 9.08 0.86 9.12
N ALA A 87 7.98 0.37 9.70
CA ALA A 87 7.78 -1.05 9.94
C ALA A 87 7.70 -1.85 8.63
N LEU A 88 6.97 -1.34 7.62
CA LEU A 88 6.86 -1.98 6.31
C LEU A 88 8.22 -2.02 5.58
N GLU A 89 8.97 -0.91 5.57
CA GLU A 89 10.31 -0.83 4.98
C GLU A 89 11.24 -1.88 5.60
N SER A 90 11.33 -1.90 6.94
CA SER A 90 12.15 -2.87 7.67
C SER A 90 11.76 -4.32 7.38
N LEU A 91 10.47 -4.63 7.28
CA LEU A 91 10.00 -5.97 6.97
C LEU A 91 10.34 -6.40 5.54
N PHE A 92 10.18 -5.51 4.56
CA PHE A 92 10.55 -5.77 3.18
C PHE A 92 12.06 -5.99 3.01
N GLU A 93 12.90 -5.21 3.71
CA GLU A 93 14.36 -5.42 3.74
C GLU A 93 14.75 -6.78 4.33
N GLN A 94 13.99 -7.26 5.32
CA GLN A 94 14.17 -8.58 5.94
C GLN A 94 13.57 -9.73 5.11
N GLY A 95 12.96 -9.43 3.96
CA GLY A 95 12.33 -10.37 3.04
C GLY A 95 10.92 -10.81 3.43
N TYR A 96 10.29 -10.22 4.46
CA TYR A 96 8.92 -10.55 4.83
C TYR A 96 7.91 -9.89 3.89
N GLY A 97 6.93 -10.67 3.44
CA GLY A 97 5.84 -10.17 2.60
C GLY A 97 4.80 -11.25 2.38
N THR A 98 3.66 -10.89 1.78
CA THR A 98 2.74 -11.89 1.24
C THR A 98 3.32 -12.52 -0.02
N SER A 99 2.75 -13.66 -0.45
CA SER A 99 3.31 -14.50 -1.51
C SER A 99 3.57 -13.79 -2.86
N ASP A 100 2.80 -12.74 -3.16
CA ASP A 100 2.91 -11.92 -4.36
C ASP A 100 4.22 -11.11 -4.41
N LEU A 101 4.71 -10.64 -3.26
CA LEU A 101 5.96 -9.90 -3.12
C LEU A 101 7.14 -10.81 -2.78
N ALA A 102 6.97 -11.68 -1.78
CA ALA A 102 8.07 -12.49 -1.23
C ALA A 102 8.75 -13.34 -2.29
N ARG A 103 8.01 -13.83 -3.30
CA ARG A 103 8.55 -14.63 -4.42
C ARG A 103 9.60 -13.90 -5.28
N PHE A 104 9.68 -12.58 -5.21
CA PHE A 104 10.65 -11.76 -5.95
C PHE A 104 11.80 -11.25 -5.06
N MET A 105 11.81 -11.59 -3.77
CA MET A 105 12.84 -11.16 -2.82
C MET A 105 13.89 -12.26 -2.63
N ASP A 106 15.18 -11.91 -2.57
CA ASP A 106 16.30 -12.87 -2.43
C ASP A 106 16.13 -13.83 -1.24
N LYS A 107 15.54 -13.35 -0.13
CA LYS A 107 15.23 -14.13 1.09
C LYS A 107 13.75 -14.09 1.43
N GLY A 108 12.90 -14.20 0.41
CA GLY A 108 11.45 -14.14 0.54
C GLY A 108 10.86 -15.07 1.60
N LYS A 109 10.19 -14.49 2.59
CA LYS A 109 9.44 -15.16 3.64
C LYS A 109 7.96 -14.84 3.45
N ALA A 110 7.30 -15.71 2.70
CA ALA A 110 5.87 -15.57 2.43
C ALA A 110 5.05 -15.80 3.71
N LEU A 111 4.22 -14.82 4.07
CA LEU A 111 3.26 -14.89 5.17
C LEU A 111 1.83 -14.82 4.63
N SER A 112 0.87 -15.30 5.42
CA SER A 112 -0.55 -15.05 5.16
C SER A 112 -0.88 -13.56 5.39
N THR A 113 -2.04 -13.10 4.92
CA THR A 113 -2.55 -11.74 5.17
C THR A 113 -2.52 -11.40 6.67
N SER A 114 -3.01 -12.32 7.51
CA SER A 114 -3.08 -12.14 8.96
C SER A 114 -1.71 -12.21 9.65
N ASP A 115 -0.84 -13.12 9.21
CA ASP A 115 0.50 -13.25 9.79
C ASP A 115 1.37 -12.06 9.42
N PHE A 116 1.28 -11.58 8.17
CA PHE A 116 1.98 -10.37 7.75
C PHE A 116 1.48 -9.15 8.52
N SER A 117 0.16 -9.00 8.70
CA SER A 117 -0.43 -7.91 9.50
C SER A 117 0.04 -7.97 10.97
N SER A 118 0.07 -9.16 11.57
CA SER A 118 0.62 -9.35 12.93
C SER A 118 2.10 -8.97 13.00
N LYS A 119 2.87 -9.34 11.97
CA LYS A 119 4.30 -8.99 11.87
C LYS A 119 4.53 -7.49 11.78
N VAL A 120 3.67 -6.77 11.04
CA VAL A 120 3.70 -5.30 10.98
C VAL A 120 3.47 -4.73 12.37
N ILE A 121 2.46 -5.21 13.10
CA ILE A 121 2.15 -4.75 14.47
C ILE A 121 3.33 -5.01 15.43
N GLU A 122 3.97 -6.17 15.35
CA GLU A 122 5.18 -6.50 16.13
C GLU A 122 6.37 -5.57 15.83
N SER A 123 6.36 -4.91 14.66
CA SER A 123 7.47 -4.10 14.16
C SER A 123 7.23 -2.58 14.28
N LEU A 124 6.10 -2.16 14.85
CA LEU A 124 5.78 -0.76 15.14
C LEU A 124 6.56 -0.22 16.33
#